data_AF-A0A9E1K6Q7-F1
#
_entry.id   AF-A0A9E1K6Q7-F1
#
_cell.length_a   1.000
_cell.length_b   1.000
_cell.length_c   1.000
_cell.angle_alpha   90.00
_cell.angle_beta   90.00
_cell.angle_gamma   90.00
#
_symmetry.space_group_name_H-M   'P 1'
#
loop_
_entity.id
_entity.type
_entity.pdbx_description
1 polymer ?
#
loop_
_entity_poly.entity_id
_entity_poly.type
_entity_poly.pdbx_seq_one_letter_code
_entity_poly.pdbx_strand_id
1 'polypeptide(L)'
;PGPRGQKMGELSIRIDNKGGKSFEQRMIRLDSNIKPDSKMIKWYKDYNKEVEDLFFISLESRKTERGKKKVYASEQACVTCHPSEHKTWIMSRHSHAYETLNRVNKAFDPECLSCHVTGWGENGGFISEVDTPKLKNVQCEVCHSPRLDHIKNLGRNLEVDAKKACNNCHVKNHSPNFNFLEYWEKIKH
;
A
#
# COMPACT_ATOMS: atom_id res chain seq x y z
N PRO A 1 14.43 4.99 -19.38
CA PRO A 1 14.03 4.76 -17.97
C PRO A 1 13.87 3.25 -17.72
N GLY A 2 14.37 2.73 -16.61
CA GLY A 2 14.13 1.33 -16.23
C GLY A 2 12.62 1.02 -16.13
N PRO A 3 12.22 -0.25 -16.01
CA PRO A 3 10.83 -0.70 -16.18
C PRO A 3 9.78 -0.07 -15.24
N ARG A 4 10.20 0.70 -14.23
CA ARG A 4 9.32 1.42 -13.29
C ARG A 4 9.74 2.86 -13.01
N GLY A 5 10.51 3.48 -13.91
CA GLY A 5 10.97 4.86 -13.73
C GLY A 5 11.93 5.08 -12.55
N GLN A 6 12.52 4.02 -11.99
CA GLN A 6 13.45 4.09 -10.84
C GLN A 6 14.91 4.32 -11.25
N LYS A 7 15.20 4.17 -12.55
CA LYS A 7 16.54 4.35 -13.09
C LYS A 7 16.48 5.10 -14.40
N MET A 8 17.45 5.96 -14.63
CA MET A 8 17.65 6.66 -15.89
C MET A 8 19.01 6.24 -16.46
N GLY A 9 19.03 5.86 -17.73
CA GLY A 9 20.28 5.68 -18.45
C GLY A 9 20.79 7.07 -18.85
N GLU A 10 22.05 7.35 -18.55
CA GLU A 10 22.74 8.52 -19.05
C GLU A 10 23.84 8.08 -20.00
N LEU A 11 23.89 8.72 -21.17
CA LEU A 11 24.94 8.55 -22.17
C LEU A 11 25.59 9.92 -22.39
N SER A 12 26.83 10.05 -21.97
CA SER A 12 27.64 11.24 -22.19
C SER A 12 28.54 11.01 -23.41
N ILE A 13 28.40 11.83 -24.44
CA ILE A 13 29.21 11.76 -25.66
C ILE A 13 30.13 12.97 -25.71
N ARG A 14 31.43 12.76 -25.88
CA ARG A 14 32.43 13.82 -26.08
C ARG A 14 32.98 13.72 -27.49
N ILE A 15 33.04 14.85 -28.18
CA ILE A 15 33.61 14.97 -29.53
C ILE A 15 34.79 15.93 -29.43
N ASP A 16 35.97 15.48 -29.85
CA ASP A 16 37.17 16.30 -29.87
C ASP A 16 37.26 17.19 -31.12
N ASN A 17 38.23 18.10 -31.13
CA ASN A 17 38.44 19.07 -32.21
C ASN A 17 38.86 18.42 -33.55
N LYS A 18 39.20 17.12 -33.56
CA LYS A 18 39.54 16.33 -34.75
C LYS A 18 38.40 15.40 -35.17
N GLY A 19 37.24 15.48 -34.52
CA GLY A 19 36.08 14.63 -34.79
C GLY A 19 36.14 13.25 -34.13
N GLY A 20 37.12 12.99 -33.28
CA GLY A 20 37.18 11.79 -32.44
C GLY A 20 36.04 11.78 -31.43
N LYS A 21 35.32 10.65 -31.33
CA LYS A 21 34.17 10.50 -30.45
C LYS A 21 34.50 9.53 -29.32
N SER A 22 34.18 9.90 -28.10
CA SER A 22 34.18 9.00 -26.94
C SER A 22 32.82 9.06 -26.26
N PHE A 23 32.44 7.98 -25.58
CA PHE A 23 31.20 7.93 -24.84
C PHE A 23 31.38 7.26 -23.48
N GLU A 24 30.56 7.69 -22.53
CA GLU A 24 30.46 7.14 -21.19
C GLU A 24 28.99 6.86 -20.91
N GLN A 25 28.69 5.66 -20.41
CA GLN A 25 27.34 5.26 -20.05
C GLN A 25 27.23 4.99 -18.56
N ARG A 26 26.16 5.48 -17.92
CA ARG A 26 25.86 5.17 -16.51
C ARG A 26 24.38 4.99 -16.27
N MET A 27 24.06 4.14 -15.29
CA MET A 27 22.70 3.95 -14.80
C MET A 27 22.51 4.74 -13.52
N ILE A 28 21.79 5.84 -13.60
CA ILE A 28 21.47 6.71 -12.47
C ILE A 28 20.24 6.16 -11.77
N ARG A 29 20.31 5.93 -10.46
CA ARG A 29 19.13 5.64 -9.64
C ARG A 29 18.42 6.96 -9.35
N LEU A 30 17.13 7.01 -9.66
CA LEU A 30 16.29 8.17 -9.38
C LEU A 30 15.83 8.10 -7.91
N ASP A 31 16.73 8.41 -6.99
CA ASP A 31 16.49 8.47 -5.55
C ASP A 31 16.43 9.92 -5.03
N SER A 32 16.33 10.09 -3.70
CA SER A 32 16.22 11.40 -3.05
C SER A 32 17.42 12.34 -3.26
N ASN A 33 18.54 11.85 -3.80
CA ASN A 33 19.70 12.69 -4.11
C ASN A 33 19.52 13.51 -5.39
N ILE A 34 18.52 13.18 -6.22
CA ILE A 34 18.21 13.95 -7.42
C ILE A 34 17.23 15.07 -7.06
N LYS A 35 17.65 16.30 -7.37
CA LYS A 35 16.82 17.48 -7.14
C LYS A 35 15.51 17.36 -7.94
N PRO A 36 14.34 17.52 -7.28
CA PRO A 36 13.07 17.51 -7.98
C PRO A 36 13.01 18.61 -9.05
N ASP A 37 12.62 18.22 -10.27
CA ASP A 37 12.36 19.18 -11.33
C ASP A 37 10.94 19.75 -11.21
N SER A 38 10.81 21.07 -11.36
CA SER A 38 9.52 21.77 -11.19
C SER A 38 8.43 21.32 -12.18
N LYS A 39 8.80 20.97 -13.42
CA LYS A 39 7.84 20.47 -14.42
C LYS A 39 7.41 19.06 -14.08
N MET A 40 8.33 18.21 -13.62
CA MET A 40 8.01 16.86 -13.16
C MET A 40 7.09 16.86 -11.94
N ILE A 41 7.32 17.75 -10.98
CA ILE A 41 6.42 17.93 -9.83
C ILE A 41 5.02 18.30 -10.29
N LYS A 42 4.91 19.27 -11.23
CA LYS A 42 3.62 19.69 -11.76
C LYS A 42 2.89 18.52 -12.43
N TRP A 43 3.57 17.83 -13.35
CA TRP A 43 2.99 16.70 -14.06
C TRP A 43 2.53 15.58 -13.11
N TYR A 44 3.31 15.30 -12.07
CA TYR A 44 2.95 14.31 -11.04
C TYR A 44 1.70 14.73 -10.25
N LYS A 45 1.55 16.02 -9.92
CA LYS A 45 0.34 16.54 -9.26
C LYS A 45 -0.89 16.41 -10.15
N ASP A 46 -0.75 16.78 -11.43
CA ASP A 46 -1.83 16.69 -12.42
C ASP A 46 -2.28 15.23 -12.59
N TYR A 47 -1.33 14.29 -12.67
CA TYR A 47 -1.62 12.86 -12.70
C TYR A 47 -2.37 12.37 -11.45
N ASN A 48 -1.92 12.72 -10.25
CA ASN A 48 -2.61 12.30 -9.02
C ASN A 48 -4.03 12.88 -8.94
N LYS A 49 -4.25 14.09 -9.46
CA LYS A 49 -5.58 14.71 -9.55
C LYS A 49 -6.50 13.92 -10.48
N GLU A 50 -5.99 13.48 -11.63
CA GLU A 50 -6.75 12.62 -12.56
C GLU A 50 -7.11 11.27 -11.93
N VAL A 51 -6.17 10.64 -11.21
CA VAL A 51 -6.43 9.40 -10.47
C VAL A 51 -7.51 9.58 -9.42
N GLU A 52 -7.49 10.69 -8.68
CA GLU A 52 -8.53 11.06 -7.72
C GLU A 52 -9.90 11.23 -8.40
N ASP A 53 -9.96 11.94 -9.53
CA ASP A 53 -11.21 12.13 -10.28
C ASP A 53 -11.78 10.78 -10.76
N LEU A 54 -10.93 9.91 -11.32
CA LEU A 54 -11.31 8.56 -11.72
C LEU A 54 -11.79 7.70 -10.54
N PHE A 55 -11.16 7.87 -9.37
CA PHE A 55 -11.62 7.22 -8.14
C PHE A 55 -13.06 7.63 -7.84
N PHE A 56 -13.38 8.92 -7.84
CA PHE A 56 -14.74 9.40 -7.52
C PHE A 56 -15.78 9.02 -8.58
N ILE A 57 -15.42 9.05 -9.87
CA ILE A 57 -16.30 8.60 -10.98
C ILE A 57 -16.79 7.17 -10.75
N SER A 58 -15.92 6.30 -10.25
CA SER A 58 -16.21 4.87 -10.05
C SER A 58 -16.69 4.52 -8.62
N LEU A 59 -16.88 5.51 -7.75
CA LEU A 59 -17.21 5.30 -6.33
C LEU A 59 -18.58 4.64 -6.14
N GLU A 60 -19.62 5.12 -6.82
CA GLU A 60 -20.99 4.58 -6.67
C GLU A 60 -21.10 3.13 -7.16
N SER A 61 -20.37 2.77 -8.23
CA SER A 61 -20.27 1.37 -8.68
C SER A 61 -19.65 0.49 -7.60
N ARG A 62 -18.52 0.93 -7.02
CA ARG A 62 -17.84 0.20 -5.94
C ARG A 62 -18.73 0.01 -4.71
N LYS A 63 -19.48 1.05 -4.32
CA LYS A 63 -20.45 0.95 -3.21
C LYS A 63 -21.50 -0.14 -3.48
N THR A 64 -22.05 -0.14 -4.68
CA THR A 64 -23.10 -1.08 -5.09
C THR A 64 -22.57 -2.52 -5.18
N GLU A 65 -21.36 -2.70 -5.69
CA GLU A 65 -20.74 -4.03 -5.83
C GLU A 65 -20.30 -4.59 -4.48
N ARG A 66 -19.60 -3.79 -3.67
CA ARG A 66 -18.86 -4.27 -2.48
C ARG A 66 -19.60 -4.03 -1.17
N GLY A 67 -20.47 -3.03 -1.10
CA GLY A 67 -21.19 -2.64 0.13
C GLY A 67 -22.31 -3.59 0.55
N LYS A 68 -22.66 -4.58 -0.30
CA LYS A 68 -23.81 -5.48 -0.09
C LYS A 68 -23.65 -6.47 1.07
N LYS A 69 -22.42 -6.85 1.43
CA LYS A 69 -22.18 -7.88 2.45
C LYS A 69 -21.09 -7.45 3.43
N LYS A 70 -21.44 -7.25 4.69
CA LYS A 70 -20.46 -7.03 5.76
C LYS A 70 -19.85 -8.36 6.18
N VAL A 71 -18.54 -8.51 5.99
CA VAL A 71 -17.77 -9.70 6.39
C VAL A 71 -16.58 -9.38 7.28
N TYR A 72 -16.23 -8.10 7.40
CA TYR A 72 -15.16 -7.60 8.25
C TYR A 72 -15.70 -7.14 9.61
N ALA A 73 -14.96 -7.48 10.66
CA ALA A 73 -15.18 -7.10 12.04
C ALA A 73 -14.63 -5.72 12.39
N SER A 74 -13.53 -5.30 11.76
CA SER A 74 -12.63 -4.19 12.12
C SER A 74 -11.86 -4.39 13.43
N GLU A 75 -10.71 -3.73 13.53
CA GLU A 75 -9.84 -3.74 14.71
C GLU A 75 -10.55 -3.34 16.01
N GLN A 76 -11.54 -2.43 15.93
CA GLN A 76 -12.27 -1.95 17.10
C GLN A 76 -13.13 -3.04 17.74
N ALA A 77 -13.52 -4.06 16.99
CA ALA A 77 -14.21 -5.21 17.53
C ALA A 77 -13.23 -6.30 18.01
N CYS A 78 -12.03 -6.37 17.43
CA CYS A 78 -10.99 -7.30 17.86
C CYS A 78 -10.45 -6.93 19.26
N VAL A 79 -10.19 -5.64 19.52
CA VAL A 79 -9.59 -5.16 20.78
C VAL A 79 -10.41 -5.47 22.03
N THR A 80 -11.72 -5.68 21.90
CA THR A 80 -12.58 -6.00 23.05
C THR A 80 -12.25 -7.35 23.69
N CYS A 81 -11.72 -8.28 22.90
CA CYS A 81 -11.34 -9.63 23.36
C CYS A 81 -9.81 -9.87 23.26
N HIS A 82 -9.13 -9.18 22.35
CA HIS A 82 -7.70 -9.32 22.07
C HIS A 82 -6.91 -8.01 22.32
N PRO A 83 -6.91 -7.46 23.56
CA PRO A 83 -6.27 -6.18 23.84
C PRO A 83 -4.73 -6.26 23.78
N SER A 84 -4.15 -7.43 24.08
CA SER A 84 -2.69 -7.62 24.06
C SER A 84 -2.15 -7.59 22.62
N GLU A 85 -2.80 -8.34 21.74
CA GLU A 85 -2.49 -8.45 20.31
C GLU A 85 -2.72 -7.10 19.63
N HIS A 86 -3.82 -6.43 19.95
CA HIS A 86 -4.12 -5.09 19.44
C HIS A 86 -3.06 -4.07 19.83
N LYS A 87 -2.52 -4.13 21.06
CA LYS A 87 -1.42 -3.26 21.49
C LYS A 87 -0.18 -3.43 20.61
N THR A 88 0.15 -4.64 20.19
CA THR A 88 1.24 -4.88 19.23
C THR A 88 0.91 -4.28 17.87
N TRP A 89 -0.32 -4.47 17.38
CA TRP A 89 -0.76 -3.93 16.09
C TRP A 89 -0.78 -2.40 16.04
N ILE A 90 -1.36 -1.74 17.05
CA ILE A 90 -1.55 -0.28 17.04
C ILE A 90 -0.22 0.48 17.05
N MET A 91 0.83 -0.08 17.66
CA MET A 91 2.19 0.48 17.64
C MET A 91 2.96 0.23 16.35
N SER A 92 2.43 -0.62 15.46
CA SER A 92 3.10 -0.98 14.21
C SER A 92 2.89 0.07 13.12
N ARG A 93 3.62 -0.06 12.01
CA ARG A 93 3.38 0.76 10.81
C ARG A 93 2.07 0.39 10.10
N HIS A 94 1.58 -0.83 10.29
CA HIS A 94 0.36 -1.32 9.64
C HIS A 94 -0.88 -0.53 10.08
N SER A 95 -0.96 -0.13 11.35
CA SER A 95 -2.05 0.69 11.90
C SER A 95 -2.07 2.13 11.38
N HIS A 96 -0.98 2.59 10.73
CA HIS A 96 -0.83 3.93 10.17
C HIS A 96 -0.71 3.92 8.64
N ALA A 97 -0.94 2.76 8.00
CA ALA A 97 -0.63 2.57 6.59
C ALA A 97 -1.37 3.55 5.66
N TYR A 98 -2.65 3.83 5.90
CA TYR A 98 -3.42 4.76 5.07
C TYR A 98 -2.89 6.19 5.17
N GLU A 99 -2.49 6.62 6.37
CA GLU A 99 -1.94 7.96 6.59
C GLU A 99 -0.68 8.21 5.76
N THR A 100 0.15 7.18 5.56
CA THR A 100 1.34 7.31 4.70
C THR A 100 0.99 7.65 3.25
N LEU A 101 -0.18 7.22 2.76
CA LEU A 101 -0.65 7.56 1.42
C LEU A 101 -1.11 9.02 1.33
N ASN A 102 -1.80 9.53 2.36
CA ASN A 102 -2.20 10.94 2.42
C ASN A 102 -0.99 11.86 2.33
N ARG A 103 0.10 11.54 3.04
CA ARG A 103 1.34 12.35 3.05
C ARG A 103 2.01 12.46 1.69
N VAL A 104 1.78 11.51 0.78
CA VAL A 104 2.37 11.48 -0.57
C VAL A 104 1.33 11.64 -1.68
N ASN A 105 0.10 12.05 -1.33
CA ASN A 105 -1.02 12.26 -2.25
C ASN A 105 -1.36 11.00 -3.08
N LYS A 106 -1.46 9.85 -2.41
CA LYS A 106 -1.76 8.52 -3.00
C LYS A 106 -2.97 7.81 -2.39
N ALA A 107 -3.76 8.52 -1.60
CA ALA A 107 -4.89 7.96 -0.86
C ALA A 107 -6.03 7.45 -1.76
N PHE A 108 -6.06 7.87 -3.02
CA PHE A 108 -7.05 7.48 -4.03
C PHE A 108 -6.49 6.51 -5.08
N ASP A 109 -5.20 6.18 -5.01
CA ASP A 109 -4.52 5.35 -5.99
C ASP A 109 -4.82 3.86 -5.72
N PRO A 110 -5.56 3.15 -6.61
CA PRO A 110 -5.92 1.76 -6.39
C PRO A 110 -4.73 0.81 -6.22
N GLU A 111 -3.58 1.12 -6.84
CA GLU A 111 -2.37 0.31 -6.69
C GLU A 111 -1.81 0.42 -5.28
N CYS A 112 -1.91 1.62 -4.68
CA CYS A 112 -1.48 1.86 -3.30
C CYS A 112 -2.48 1.31 -2.28
N LEU A 113 -3.78 1.48 -2.54
CA LEU A 113 -4.86 1.00 -1.68
C LEU A 113 -4.81 -0.53 -1.51
N SER A 114 -4.38 -1.27 -2.53
CA SER A 114 -4.23 -2.73 -2.48
C SER A 114 -3.44 -3.25 -1.26
N CYS A 115 -2.55 -2.44 -0.70
CA CYS A 115 -1.69 -2.81 0.41
C CYS A 115 -1.76 -1.92 1.65
N HIS A 116 -2.55 -0.84 1.61
CA HIS A 116 -2.59 0.17 2.68
C HIS A 116 -3.94 0.29 3.37
N VAL A 117 -4.94 -0.48 2.95
CA VAL A 117 -6.25 -0.60 3.59
C VAL A 117 -6.65 -2.06 3.73
N THR A 118 -7.74 -2.31 4.45
CA THR A 118 -8.24 -3.66 4.68
C THR A 118 -9.31 -4.02 3.65
N GLY A 119 -9.06 -5.07 2.86
CA GLY A 119 -10.02 -5.61 1.90
C GLY A 119 -10.24 -4.76 0.64
N TRP A 120 -9.23 -4.05 0.14
CA TRP A 120 -9.36 -3.35 -1.14
C TRP A 120 -9.70 -4.32 -2.27
N GLY A 121 -10.75 -4.04 -3.04
CA GLY A 121 -11.21 -4.92 -4.12
C GLY A 121 -12.10 -6.08 -3.67
N GLU A 122 -12.17 -6.35 -2.36
CA GLU A 122 -12.89 -7.49 -1.80
C GLU A 122 -14.31 -7.12 -1.36
N ASN A 123 -15.20 -8.13 -1.35
CA ASN A 123 -16.57 -7.96 -0.87
C ASN A 123 -16.58 -7.53 0.61
N GLY A 124 -17.30 -6.46 0.93
CA GLY A 124 -17.40 -5.91 2.27
C GLY A 124 -16.16 -5.16 2.76
N GLY A 125 -15.11 -5.04 1.94
CA GLY A 125 -13.86 -4.37 2.30
C GLY A 125 -13.88 -2.85 2.11
N PHE A 126 -12.70 -2.22 2.14
CA PHE A 126 -12.56 -0.77 2.02
C PHE A 126 -13.10 -0.24 0.67
N ILE A 127 -13.93 0.80 0.77
CA ILE A 127 -14.52 1.53 -0.37
C ILE A 127 -13.91 2.94 -0.48
N SER A 128 -13.95 3.70 0.61
CA SER A 128 -13.38 5.04 0.73
C SER A 128 -13.19 5.40 2.21
N GLU A 129 -12.46 6.49 2.48
CA GLU A 129 -12.30 6.99 3.85
C GLU A 129 -13.65 7.39 4.50
N VAL A 130 -14.61 7.85 3.70
CA VAL A 130 -15.92 8.30 4.21
C VAL A 130 -16.89 7.12 4.37
N ASP A 131 -16.90 6.19 3.43
CA ASP A 131 -17.87 5.09 3.40
C ASP A 131 -17.49 3.94 4.34
N THR A 132 -16.20 3.69 4.48
CA THR A 132 -15.65 2.59 5.28
C THR A 132 -14.47 3.05 6.15
N PRO A 133 -14.63 4.08 7.00
CA PRO A 133 -13.52 4.64 7.80
C PRO A 133 -12.89 3.60 8.72
N LYS A 134 -13.69 2.64 9.18
CA LYS A 134 -13.25 1.53 10.05
C LYS A 134 -12.41 0.47 9.36
N LEU A 135 -12.22 0.55 8.03
CA LEU A 135 -11.36 -0.37 7.28
C LEU A 135 -10.12 0.33 6.70
N LYS A 136 -9.85 1.57 7.14
CA LYS A 136 -8.55 2.21 6.92
C LYS A 136 -7.44 1.37 7.54
N ASN A 137 -6.25 1.47 6.94
CA ASN A 137 -5.04 0.79 7.40
C ASN A 137 -5.04 -0.72 7.17
N VAL A 138 -3.89 -1.34 7.39
CA VAL A 138 -3.71 -2.80 7.35
C VAL A 138 -4.10 -3.34 8.72
N GLN A 139 -5.32 -3.84 8.85
CA GLN A 139 -5.88 -4.31 10.14
C GLN A 139 -5.65 -5.80 10.38
N CYS A 140 -6.14 -6.29 11.52
CA CYS A 140 -6.11 -7.70 11.93
C CYS A 140 -6.52 -8.64 10.79
N GLU A 141 -7.61 -8.31 10.11
CA GLU A 141 -8.25 -9.16 9.10
C GLU A 141 -7.52 -9.22 7.75
N VAL A 142 -6.46 -8.41 7.55
CA VAL A 142 -5.55 -8.59 6.41
C VAL A 142 -4.72 -9.86 6.58
N CYS A 143 -4.31 -10.18 7.80
CA CYS A 143 -3.53 -11.39 8.11
C CYS A 143 -4.41 -12.55 8.60
N HIS A 144 -5.46 -12.25 9.36
CA HIS A 144 -6.34 -13.23 10.00
C HIS A 144 -7.62 -13.54 9.21
N SER A 145 -7.68 -13.05 7.96
CA SER A 145 -8.85 -13.10 7.07
C SER A 145 -10.06 -12.33 7.63
N PRO A 146 -11.13 -12.10 6.83
CA PRO A 146 -12.36 -11.51 7.33
C PRO A 146 -13.04 -12.45 8.34
N ARG A 147 -13.39 -11.94 9.53
CA ARG A 147 -13.81 -12.73 10.69
C ARG A 147 -15.01 -12.17 11.44
N LEU A 148 -15.94 -11.49 10.75
CA LEU A 148 -17.17 -11.03 11.39
C LEU A 148 -18.00 -12.17 12.02
N ASP A 149 -17.89 -13.39 11.51
CA ASP A 149 -18.53 -14.59 12.05
C ASP A 149 -17.91 -15.06 13.38
N HIS A 150 -16.60 -14.88 13.56
CA HIS A 150 -15.89 -15.23 14.80
C HIS A 150 -16.47 -14.49 16.02
N ILE A 151 -16.77 -13.19 15.85
CA ILE A 151 -17.39 -12.38 16.91
C ILE A 151 -18.79 -12.89 17.27
N LYS A 152 -19.53 -13.42 16.28
CA LYS A 152 -20.88 -13.95 16.50
C LYS A 152 -20.86 -15.34 17.14
N ASN A 153 -19.78 -16.10 16.96
CA ASN A 153 -19.65 -17.49 17.39
C ASN A 153 -18.26 -17.73 18.01
N LEU A 154 -18.09 -17.29 19.25
CA LEU A 154 -16.82 -17.31 19.99
C LEU A 154 -16.17 -18.71 20.18
N GLY A 155 -16.88 -19.78 19.86
CA GLY A 155 -16.40 -21.17 20.00
C GLY A 155 -15.66 -21.73 18.78
N ARG A 156 -15.58 -21.02 17.66
CA ARG A 156 -14.90 -21.49 16.44
C ARG A 156 -13.55 -20.78 16.27
N ASN A 157 -12.49 -21.40 16.78
CA ASN A 157 -11.12 -21.07 16.39
C ASN A 157 -10.83 -21.73 15.05
N LEU A 158 -10.82 -20.93 13.99
CA LEU A 158 -10.31 -21.35 12.70
C LEU A 158 -8.86 -20.89 12.61
N GLU A 159 -7.95 -21.85 12.56
CA GLU A 159 -6.52 -21.58 12.38
C GLU A 159 -6.30 -20.81 11.08
N VAL A 160 -5.59 -19.68 11.16
CA VAL A 160 -5.18 -18.89 9.99
C VAL A 160 -3.67 -18.80 9.99
N ASP A 161 -3.09 -19.18 8.85
CA ASP A 161 -1.68 -18.98 8.59
C ASP A 161 -1.42 -17.50 8.22
N ALA A 162 -1.35 -16.64 9.24
CA ALA A 162 -1.14 -15.20 9.10
C ALA A 162 0.16 -14.85 8.36
N LYS A 163 1.15 -15.76 8.36
CA LYS A 163 2.46 -15.54 7.72
C LYS A 163 2.34 -15.44 6.20
N LYS A 164 1.38 -16.14 5.60
CA LYS A 164 1.17 -16.10 4.14
C LYS A 164 0.74 -14.72 3.65
N ALA A 165 -0.02 -13.98 4.48
CA ALA A 165 -0.53 -12.67 4.11
C ALA A 165 0.58 -11.63 3.89
N CYS A 166 1.76 -11.79 4.51
CA CYS A 166 2.88 -10.87 4.34
C CYS A 166 3.28 -10.70 2.87
N ASN A 167 3.27 -11.80 2.10
CA ASN A 167 3.70 -11.80 0.70
C ASN A 167 2.70 -11.17 -0.27
N ASN A 168 1.49 -10.86 0.18
CA ASN A 168 0.50 -10.13 -0.63
C ASN A 168 0.99 -8.71 -0.93
N CYS A 169 1.79 -8.14 -0.02
CA CYS A 169 2.25 -6.75 -0.11
C CYS A 169 3.78 -6.60 -0.05
N HIS A 170 4.45 -7.40 0.77
CA HIS A 170 5.91 -7.37 0.89
C HIS A 170 6.61 -8.16 -0.22
N VAL A 171 6.42 -7.70 -1.45
CA VAL A 171 7.19 -8.16 -2.61
C VAL A 171 8.42 -7.30 -2.80
N LYS A 172 9.47 -7.83 -3.44
CA LYS A 172 10.75 -7.12 -3.73
C LYS A 172 10.57 -5.72 -4.33
N ASN A 173 9.46 -5.53 -5.03
CA ASN A 173 9.12 -4.31 -5.73
C ASN A 173 8.58 -3.20 -4.84
N HIS A 174 7.86 -3.55 -3.78
CA HIS A 174 7.23 -2.61 -2.84
C HIS A 174 8.02 -2.50 -1.54
N SER A 175 8.65 -3.61 -1.13
CA SER A 175 9.44 -3.72 0.09
C SER A 175 10.80 -4.37 -0.24
N PRO A 176 11.72 -3.66 -0.92
CA PRO A 176 12.99 -4.22 -1.37
C PRO A 176 13.91 -4.70 -0.24
N ASN A 177 13.73 -4.13 0.96
CA ASN A 177 14.48 -4.48 2.17
C ASN A 177 13.64 -5.38 3.12
N PHE A 178 12.64 -6.08 2.59
CA PHE A 178 11.85 -7.01 3.40
C PHE A 178 12.70 -8.19 3.84
N ASN A 179 12.78 -8.39 5.15
CA ASN A 179 13.28 -9.62 5.76
C ASN A 179 12.13 -10.21 6.59
N PHE A 180 11.63 -11.38 6.17
CA PHE A 180 10.47 -11.99 6.80
C PHE A 180 10.66 -12.22 8.30
N LEU A 181 11.81 -12.77 8.72
CA LEU A 181 12.05 -13.09 10.12
C LEU A 181 12.08 -11.81 10.97
N GLU A 182 12.83 -10.79 10.54
CA GLU A 182 12.92 -9.53 11.27
C GLU A 182 11.60 -8.75 11.33
N TYR A 183 10.79 -8.81 10.26
CA TYR A 183 9.52 -8.10 10.21
C TYR A 183 8.44 -8.84 10.98
N TRP A 184 8.45 -10.17 10.95
CA TRP A 184 7.53 -11.01 11.73
C TRP A 184 7.67 -10.74 13.23
N GLU A 185 8.90 -10.63 13.74
CA GLU A 185 9.16 -10.32 15.15
C GLU A 185 8.52 -9.00 15.63
N LYS A 186 8.28 -8.04 14.72
CA LYS A 186 7.68 -6.74 15.06
C LYS A 186 6.17 -6.77 15.20
N ILE A 187 5.50 -7.81 14.71
CA ILE A 187 4.04 -7.86 14.63
C ILE A 187 3.45 -9.14 15.20
N LYS A 188 4.25 -10.21 15.38
CA LYS A 188 3.79 -11.48 15.95
C LYS A 188 3.20 -11.28 17.34
N HIS A 189 2.18 -12.08 17.62
CA HIS A 189 1.48 -12.16 18.88
C HIS A 189 0.85 -13.56 19.00
#